data_AF-J9FM01-F1
#
_entry.id   AF-J9FM01-F1
#
_cell.length_a   1.000
_cell.length_b   1.000
_cell.length_c   1.000
_cell.angle_alpha   90.00
_cell.angle_beta   90.00
_cell.angle_gamma   90.00
#
_symmetry.space_group_name_H-M   'P 1'
#
loop_
_entity.id
_entity.type
_entity.pdbx_description
1 polymer ?
#
loop_
_entity_poly.entity_id
_entity_poly.type
_entity_poly.pdbx_seq_one_letter_code
_entity_poly.pdbx_strand_id
1 'polypeptide(L)'
;TFTEEVNNIEPDSTHIGIKPGETLTMKDCAYAILLASANEVSSGVAEYIGGTVPAFVDSMNERAAQLGCENTHFVNANGLYHEDHYTTARDLALISREAFQNETFREIIKTPYYIVPTTNITPETRWL
;
A
#
# COMPACT_ATOMS: atom_id res chain seq x y z
N THR A 1 -10.57 9.89 2.04
CA THR A 1 -11.83 9.12 2.05
C THR A 1 -11.75 8.11 0.93
N PHE A 2 -12.05 6.86 1.22
CA PHE A 2 -11.97 5.76 0.26
C PHE A 2 -13.18 5.75 -0.67
N THR A 3 -12.98 5.36 -1.92
CA THR A 3 -14.04 5.15 -2.92
C THR A 3 -14.45 3.67 -2.94
N GLU A 4 -15.14 3.23 -4.00
CA GLU A 4 -15.42 1.83 -4.27
C GLU A 4 -14.16 0.98 -4.56
N GLU A 5 -13.00 1.59 -4.81
CA GLU A 5 -11.75 0.86 -5.11
C GLU A 5 -11.34 -0.11 -3.99
N VAL A 6 -11.71 0.17 -2.73
CA VAL A 6 -11.43 -0.75 -1.61
C VAL A 6 -12.17 -2.09 -1.71
N ASN A 7 -13.18 -2.18 -2.57
CA ASN A 7 -13.87 -3.44 -2.87
C ASN A 7 -13.17 -4.25 -3.97
N ASN A 8 -12.18 -3.69 -4.66
CA ASN A 8 -11.48 -4.30 -5.79
C ASN A 8 -10.26 -5.12 -5.33
N ILE A 9 -10.51 -6.10 -4.48
CA ILE A 9 -9.50 -7.05 -3.99
C ILE A 9 -9.99 -8.49 -4.13
N GLU A 10 -9.07 -9.44 -4.27
CA GLU A 10 -9.41 -10.86 -4.37
C GLU A 10 -10.06 -11.36 -3.07
N PRO A 11 -11.05 -12.27 -3.16
CA PRO A 11 -11.56 -12.99 -1.99
C PRO A 11 -10.42 -13.67 -1.22
N ASP A 12 -10.53 -13.70 0.11
CA ASP A 12 -9.54 -14.27 1.03
C ASP A 12 -8.16 -13.57 1.06
N SER A 13 -8.00 -12.45 0.36
CA SER A 13 -6.80 -11.62 0.46
C SER A 13 -6.75 -10.84 1.78
N THR A 14 -5.55 -10.42 2.20
CA THR A 14 -5.36 -9.67 3.45
C THR A 14 -5.98 -8.28 3.39
N HIS A 15 -6.78 -7.94 4.40
CA HIS A 15 -7.47 -6.66 4.51
C HIS A 15 -7.71 -6.29 5.98
N ILE A 16 -8.00 -5.02 6.26
CA ILE A 16 -8.43 -4.53 7.58
C ILE A 16 -9.92 -4.13 7.59
N GLY A 17 -10.63 -4.37 6.48
CA GLY A 17 -12.07 -4.18 6.39
C GLY A 17 -12.47 -2.71 6.30
N ILE A 18 -11.75 -1.93 5.49
CA ILE A 18 -12.15 -0.57 5.12
C ILE A 18 -13.34 -0.61 4.17
N LYS A 19 -14.29 0.31 4.37
CA LYS A 19 -15.50 0.43 3.54
C LYS A 19 -15.45 1.68 2.64
N PRO A 20 -16.15 1.69 1.50
CA PRO A 20 -16.35 2.91 0.72
C PRO A 20 -16.93 4.03 1.57
N GLY A 21 -16.41 5.26 1.40
CA GLY A 21 -16.75 6.43 2.21
C GLY A 21 -16.07 6.50 3.57
N GLU A 22 -15.34 5.47 4.00
CA GLU A 22 -14.56 5.50 5.24
C GLU A 22 -13.35 6.42 5.06
N THR A 23 -12.89 7.05 6.15
CA THR A 23 -11.77 7.98 6.13
C THR A 23 -10.72 7.56 7.14
N LEU A 24 -9.49 7.37 6.65
CA LEU A 24 -8.29 7.20 7.45
C LEU A 24 -7.32 8.37 7.18
N THR A 25 -6.42 8.64 8.13
CA THR A 25 -5.29 9.52 7.86
C THR A 25 -4.25 8.78 7.01
N MET A 26 -3.42 9.51 6.24
CA MET A 26 -2.33 8.88 5.49
C MET A 26 -1.34 8.12 6.38
N LYS A 27 -1.19 8.54 7.65
CA LYS A 27 -0.39 7.82 8.64
C LYS A 27 -1.01 6.45 8.94
N ASP A 28 -2.31 6.40 9.23
CA ASP A 28 -3.02 5.13 9.48
C ASP A 28 -2.97 4.22 8.25
N CYS A 29 -3.10 4.78 7.05
CA CYS A 29 -2.96 4.02 5.81
C CYS A 29 -1.56 3.40 5.69
N ALA A 30 -0.50 4.15 5.99
CA ALA A 30 0.86 3.64 5.93
C ALA A 30 1.10 2.51 6.93
N TYR A 31 0.54 2.60 8.15
CA TYR A 31 0.57 1.48 9.10
C TYR A 31 -0.23 0.26 8.60
N ALA A 32 -1.44 0.46 8.07
CA ALA A 32 -2.26 -0.62 7.53
C ALA A 32 -1.56 -1.39 6.40
N ILE A 33 -0.91 -0.67 5.49
CA ILE A 33 -0.16 -1.27 4.39
C ILE A 33 1.07 -2.02 4.91
N LEU A 34 1.88 -1.40 5.78
CA LEU A 34 3.18 -1.94 6.17
C LEU A 34 3.12 -3.01 7.28
N LEU A 35 2.13 -2.98 8.19
CA LEU A 35 2.01 -3.96 9.28
C LEU A 35 1.02 -5.08 8.92
N ALA A 36 -0.13 -4.74 8.34
CA ALA A 36 -1.20 -5.70 8.08
C ALA A 36 -1.29 -6.16 6.62
N SER A 37 -0.43 -5.64 5.73
CA SER A 37 -0.48 -5.93 4.29
C SER A 37 -1.88 -5.72 3.70
N ALA A 38 -2.55 -4.64 4.13
CA ALA A 38 -3.95 -4.36 3.78
C ALA A 38 -4.10 -4.00 2.30
N ASN A 39 -4.57 -4.94 1.47
CA ASN A 39 -4.63 -4.78 0.02
C ASN A 39 -5.59 -3.70 -0.43
N GLU A 40 -6.73 -3.57 0.25
CA GLU A 40 -7.76 -2.58 -0.07
C GLU A 40 -7.24 -1.16 0.23
N VAL A 41 -6.47 -1.02 1.31
CA VAL A 41 -5.86 0.27 1.67
C VAL A 41 -4.80 0.65 0.65
N SER A 42 -3.97 -0.31 0.21
CA SER A 42 -2.99 -0.08 -0.86
C SER A 42 -3.65 0.41 -2.15
N SER A 43 -4.72 -0.25 -2.62
CA SER A 43 -5.45 0.17 -3.82
C SER A 43 -6.11 1.54 -3.64
N GLY A 44 -6.78 1.78 -2.52
CA GLY A 44 -7.43 3.07 -2.24
C GLY A 44 -6.44 4.23 -2.08
N VAL A 45 -5.26 4.00 -1.49
CA VAL A 45 -4.18 5.00 -1.43
C VAL A 45 -3.61 5.27 -2.81
N ALA A 46 -3.42 4.24 -3.63
CA ALA A 46 -2.96 4.37 -5.01
C ALA A 46 -3.93 5.25 -5.83
N GLU A 47 -5.23 4.97 -5.75
CA GLU A 47 -6.25 5.80 -6.40
C GLU A 47 -6.21 7.25 -5.89
N TYR A 48 -6.12 7.47 -4.57
CA TYR A 48 -6.09 8.80 -4.00
C TYR A 48 -4.88 9.63 -4.47
N ILE A 49 -3.69 9.02 -4.54
CA ILE A 49 -2.44 9.71 -4.93
C ILE A 49 -2.37 9.89 -6.46
N GLY A 50 -2.65 8.83 -7.22
CA GLY A 50 -2.54 8.84 -8.68
C GLY A 50 -3.76 9.38 -9.42
N GLY A 51 -4.87 9.64 -8.71
CA GLY A 51 -6.19 9.90 -9.29
C GLY A 51 -6.88 8.63 -9.83
N THR A 52 -6.09 7.62 -10.23
CA THR A 52 -6.52 6.26 -10.56
C THR A 52 -5.41 5.28 -10.17
N VAL A 53 -5.75 4.00 -9.93
CA VAL A 53 -4.74 2.97 -9.63
C VAL A 53 -3.73 2.80 -10.78
N PRO A 54 -4.13 2.73 -12.07
CA PRO A 54 -3.16 2.63 -13.17
C PRO A 54 -2.16 3.79 -13.21
N ALA A 55 -2.59 5.03 -13.00
CA ALA A 55 -1.68 6.19 -12.99
C ALA A 55 -0.68 6.14 -11.83
N PHE A 56 -1.09 5.61 -10.67
CA PHE A 56 -0.16 5.37 -9.57
C PHE A 56 0.84 4.25 -9.90
N VAL A 57 0.38 3.17 -10.53
CA VAL A 57 1.24 2.07 -11.00
C VAL A 57 2.27 2.55 -12.03
N ASP A 58 1.88 3.44 -12.96
CA ASP A 58 2.82 4.08 -13.87
C ASP A 58 3.92 4.85 -13.10
N SER A 59 3.52 5.57 -12.05
CA SER A 59 4.46 6.28 -11.16
C SER A 59 5.35 5.32 -10.37
N MET A 60 4.85 4.15 -9.97
CA MET A 60 5.66 3.10 -9.32
C MET A 60 6.75 2.58 -10.26
N ASN A 61 6.40 2.32 -11.52
CA ASN A 61 7.35 1.85 -12.54
C ASN A 61 8.38 2.93 -12.90
N GLU A 62 7.94 4.19 -13.05
CA GLU A 62 8.85 5.31 -13.26
C GLU A 62 9.84 5.43 -12.11
N ARG A 63 9.36 5.34 -10.87
CA ARG A 63 10.21 5.40 -9.68
C ARG A 63 11.18 4.22 -9.61
N ALA A 64 10.74 3.01 -9.93
CA ALA A 64 11.60 1.83 -9.97
C ALA A 64 12.74 2.01 -10.99
N ALA A 65 12.44 2.54 -12.18
CA ALA A 65 13.43 2.85 -13.21
C ALA A 65 14.44 3.91 -12.74
N GLN A 66 13.98 4.98 -12.08
CA GLN A 66 14.86 6.01 -11.50
C GLN A 66 15.84 5.44 -10.45
N LEU A 67 15.44 4.38 -9.73
CA LEU A 67 16.29 3.70 -8.74
C LEU A 67 17.25 2.67 -9.35
N GLY A 68 17.18 2.43 -10.67
CA GLY A 68 18.00 1.45 -11.38
C GLY A 68 17.49 0.00 -11.26
N CYS A 69 16.18 -0.17 -11.08
CA CYS A 69 15.54 -1.48 -11.12
C CYS A 69 15.31 -1.89 -12.58
N GLU A 70 16.13 -2.81 -13.08
CA GLU A 70 16.11 -3.23 -14.49
C GLU A 70 15.25 -4.48 -14.74
N ASN A 71 14.87 -5.19 -13.67
CA ASN A 71 14.14 -6.46 -13.72
C ASN A 71 12.90 -6.40 -12.82
N THR A 72 12.19 -5.27 -12.85
CA THR A 72 10.99 -5.02 -12.05
C THR A 72 9.90 -4.41 -12.91
N HIS A 73 8.68 -4.92 -12.78
CA HIS A 73 7.47 -4.34 -13.33
C HIS A 73 6.32 -4.52 -12.36
N PHE A 74 5.68 -3.42 -11.99
CA PHE A 74 4.49 -3.40 -11.15
C PHE A 74 3.26 -3.19 -12.02
N VAL A 75 2.18 -3.93 -11.75
CA VAL A 75 0.87 -3.76 -12.43
C VAL A 75 -0.26 -3.43 -11.47
N ASN A 76 -0.01 -3.49 -10.16
CA ASN A 76 -0.93 -3.13 -9.10
C ASN A 76 -0.15 -2.55 -7.91
N ALA A 77 -0.86 -1.97 -6.95
CA ALA A 77 -0.26 -1.34 -5.78
C ALA A 77 -0.19 -2.24 -4.53
N ASN A 78 -0.75 -3.46 -4.60
CA ASN A 78 -0.95 -4.32 -3.43
C ASN A 78 -0.14 -5.64 -3.47
N GLY A 79 0.42 -6.00 -4.62
CA GLY A 79 1.25 -7.21 -4.78
C GLY A 79 0.46 -8.48 -5.03
N LEU A 80 -0.87 -8.41 -5.27
CA LEU A 80 -1.64 -9.56 -5.73
C LEU A 80 -1.08 -10.08 -7.05
N TYR A 81 -1.19 -11.39 -7.25
CA TYR A 81 -0.53 -12.07 -8.36
C TYR A 81 -1.04 -11.58 -9.72
N HIS A 82 -0.09 -11.30 -10.61
CA HIS A 82 -0.32 -11.12 -12.03
C HIS A 82 0.96 -11.54 -12.75
N GLU A 83 0.84 -12.13 -13.95
CA GLU A 83 2.01 -12.67 -14.67
C GLU A 83 3.06 -11.59 -14.98
N ASP A 84 2.59 -10.37 -15.29
CA ASP A 84 3.43 -9.20 -15.52
C ASP A 84 3.86 -8.46 -14.22
N HIS A 85 3.45 -8.91 -13.03
CA HIS A 85 3.92 -8.35 -11.75
C HIS A 85 5.17 -9.10 -11.28
N TYR A 86 6.35 -8.50 -11.43
CA TYR A 86 7.59 -9.17 -11.06
C TYR A 86 8.68 -8.22 -10.56
N THR A 87 9.65 -8.79 -9.86
CA THR A 87 10.85 -8.08 -9.38
C THR A 87 11.98 -9.08 -9.14
N THR A 88 13.14 -8.60 -8.69
CA THR A 88 14.28 -9.43 -8.27
C THR A 88 14.74 -9.03 -6.87
N ALA A 89 15.49 -9.92 -6.20
CA ALA A 89 16.07 -9.62 -4.89
C ALA A 89 16.98 -8.37 -4.91
N ARG A 90 17.71 -8.15 -6.02
CA ARG A 90 18.55 -6.97 -6.20
C ARG A 90 17.72 -5.68 -6.27
N ASP A 91 16.66 -5.69 -7.07
CA ASP A 91 15.83 -4.50 -7.28
C ASP A 91 15.02 -4.15 -6.01
N LEU A 92 14.50 -5.16 -5.30
CA LEU A 92 13.90 -4.95 -3.99
C LEU A 92 14.89 -4.38 -2.96
N ALA A 93 16.17 -4.76 -3.03
CA ALA A 93 17.20 -4.17 -2.17
C ALA A 93 17.45 -2.69 -2.51
N LEU A 94 17.37 -2.29 -3.79
CA LEU A 94 17.47 -0.89 -4.22
C LEU A 94 16.26 -0.07 -3.73
N ILE A 95 15.05 -0.60 -3.89
CA ILE A 95 13.81 0.02 -3.39
C ILE A 95 13.87 0.17 -1.88
N SER A 96 14.27 -0.90 -1.17
CA SER A 96 14.41 -0.89 0.29
C SER A 96 15.43 0.14 0.72
N ARG A 97 16.62 0.17 0.10
CA ARG A 97 17.66 1.16 0.43
C ARG A 97 17.15 2.60 0.31
N GLU A 98 16.33 2.90 -0.68
CA GLU A 98 15.70 4.21 -0.81
C GLU A 98 14.65 4.45 0.29
N ALA A 99 13.73 3.50 0.51
CA ALA A 99 12.70 3.60 1.54
C ALA A 99 13.29 3.80 2.95
N PHE A 100 14.42 3.14 3.26
CA PHE A 100 15.13 3.27 4.53
C PHE A 100 15.73 4.67 4.78
N GLN A 101 15.81 5.55 3.78
CA GLN A 101 16.19 6.95 4.00
C GLN A 101 15.07 7.76 4.66
N ASN A 102 13.81 7.30 4.55
CA ASN A 102 12.65 7.95 5.13
C ASN A 102 12.49 7.55 6.61
N GLU A 103 12.48 8.55 7.51
CA GLU A 103 12.33 8.33 8.95
C GLU A 103 10.99 7.71 9.34
N THR A 104 9.89 8.12 8.71
CA THR A 104 8.56 7.58 8.95
C THR A 104 8.47 6.11 8.54
N PHE A 105 9.06 5.73 7.41
CA PHE A 105 9.14 4.32 7.00
C PHE A 105 9.88 3.48 8.05
N ARG A 106 11.06 3.94 8.48
CA ARG A 106 11.83 3.27 9.54
C ARG A 106 11.07 3.16 10.86
N GLU A 107 10.24 4.16 11.19
CA GLU A 107 9.40 4.14 12.38
C GLU A 107 8.27 3.11 12.28
N ILE A 108 7.62 3.00 11.13
CA ILE A 108 6.52 2.07 10.94
C ILE A 108 7.03 0.63 10.96
N ILE A 109 8.06 0.29 10.18
CA ILE A 109 8.53 -1.11 10.05
C ILE A 109 9.12 -1.71 11.35
N LYS A 110 9.49 -0.88 12.33
CA LYS A 110 9.95 -1.33 13.66
C LYS A 110 8.81 -1.44 14.68
N THR A 111 7.59 -1.08 14.30
CA THR A 111 6.43 -1.05 15.19
C THR A 111 5.83 -2.45 15.32
N PRO A 112 5.73 -3.02 16.53
CA PRO A 112 5.22 -4.38 16.72
C PRO A 112 3.69 -4.49 16.61
N TYR A 113 2.96 -3.42 16.90
CA TYR A 113 1.51 -3.34 16.73
C TYR A 113 1.06 -1.88 16.59
N TYR A 114 -0.03 -1.64 15.88
CA TYR A 114 -0.66 -0.31 15.76
C TYR A 114 -2.17 -0.41 15.90
N ILE A 115 -2.78 0.55 16.61
CA ILE A 115 -4.25 0.60 16.77
C ILE A 115 -4.78 1.73 15.91
N VAL A 116 -5.45 1.36 14.82
CA VAL A 116 -6.19 2.32 14.00
C VAL A 116 -7.42 2.77 14.81
N PRO A 117 -7.63 4.08 15.01
CA PRO A 117 -8.77 4.60 15.75
C PRO A 117 -10.09 4.34 15.02
N THR A 118 -11.20 4.57 15.72
CA THR A 118 -12.54 4.57 15.13
C THR A 118 -12.65 5.60 14.02
N THR A 119 -13.47 5.33 13.02
CA THR A 119 -13.63 6.21 11.85
C THR A 119 -15.04 6.81 11.79
N ASN A 120 -15.32 7.55 10.72
CA ASN A 120 -16.65 8.07 10.43
C ASN A 120 -17.69 6.97 10.09
N ILE A 121 -17.27 5.73 9.83
CA ILE A 121 -18.16 4.61 9.45
C ILE A 121 -18.06 3.44 10.44
N THR A 122 -16.86 3.14 10.93
CA THR A 122 -16.60 1.96 11.75
C THR A 122 -16.31 2.41 13.19
N PRO A 123 -17.21 2.13 14.15
CA PRO A 123 -17.07 2.55 15.55
C PRO A 123 -16.13 1.67 16.36
N GLU A 124 -15.49 0.66 15.76
CA GLU A 124 -14.48 -0.19 16.38
C GLU A 124 -13.05 0.22 15.99
N THR A 125 -12.11 0.01 16.91
CA THR A 125 -10.68 0.12 16.59
C THR A 125 -10.19 -1.14 15.88
N ARG A 126 -9.11 -1.02 15.10
CA ARG A 126 -8.47 -2.14 14.40
C ARG A 126 -7.05 -2.32 14.90
N TRP A 127 -6.69 -3.53 15.29
CA TRP A 127 -5.34 -3.89 15.69
C TRP A 127 -4.59 -4.45 14.48
N LEU A 128 -3.46 -3.84 14.18
CA LEU A 128 -2.51 -4.24 13.14
C LEU A 128 -1.31 -4.90 13.79
#